data_AF-A0A9X0DR31-F1
#
_entry.id   AF-A0A9X0DR31-F1
#
_cell.length_a   1.000
_cell.length_b   1.000
_cell.length_c   1.000
_cell.angle_alpha   90.00
_cell.angle_beta   90.00
_cell.angle_gamma   90.00
#
_symmetry.space_group_name_H-M   'P 1'
#
loop_
_entity.id
_entity.type
_entity.pdbx_description
1 polymer ?
#
loop_
_entity_poly.entity_id
_entity_poly.type
_entity_poly.pdbx_seq_one_letter_code
_entity_poly.pdbx_strand_id
1 'polypeptide(L)'
;MGRPEKAAGGSSRVRGTLQAIEMIKKYDFNAAIGINNVGNAFTPHGNCDPMSLTSLGMGIYHAGTKADAEILLECVSTRARAAIGLDIMRNLGMEMGSPASFVIFGTNGPQNFRARKSIQELVYDAGVERTTIFEGKEVISS
;
A
#
# COMPACT_ATOMS: atom_id res chain seq x y z
N MET A 1 3.12 -13.85 19.40
CA MET A 1 2.12 -13.35 18.42
C MET A 1 1.98 -14.40 17.33
N GLY A 2 1.03 -15.33 17.48
CA GLY A 2 0.84 -16.44 16.52
C GLY A 2 -0.11 -16.05 15.39
N ARG A 3 0.12 -16.61 14.19
CA ARG A 3 -0.91 -16.62 13.14
C ARG A 3 -2.13 -17.38 13.72
N PRO A 4 -3.33 -16.81 13.68
CA PRO A 4 -4.52 -17.50 14.17
C PRO A 4 -4.70 -18.79 13.38
N GLU A 5 -5.36 -19.75 14.00
CA GLU A 5 -5.79 -20.95 13.31
C GLU A 5 -6.62 -20.56 12.08
N LYS A 6 -6.48 -21.30 10.96
CA LYS A 6 -7.20 -21.00 9.71
C LYS A 6 -8.73 -20.93 9.89
N ALA A 7 -9.26 -21.54 10.94
CA ALA A 7 -10.69 -21.55 11.27
C ALA A 7 -11.13 -20.35 12.13
N ALA A 8 -10.20 -19.65 12.78
CA ALA A 8 -10.53 -18.50 13.60
C ALA A 8 -10.82 -17.30 12.69
N GLY A 9 -12.10 -16.90 12.63
CA GLY A 9 -12.53 -15.70 11.92
C GLY A 9 -11.87 -14.43 12.48
N GLY A 10 -11.92 -13.34 11.71
CA GLY A 10 -11.24 -12.08 12.05
C GLY A 10 -11.67 -11.43 13.39
N SER A 11 -12.81 -11.83 13.96
CA SER A 11 -13.41 -11.26 15.17
C SER A 11 -12.88 -11.82 16.50
N SER A 12 -12.13 -12.93 16.50
CA SER A 12 -11.72 -13.59 17.77
C SER A 12 -10.46 -13.00 18.41
N ARG A 13 -9.98 -11.83 17.96
CA ARG A 13 -8.74 -11.21 18.43
C ARG A 13 -9.03 -9.96 19.27
N VAL A 14 -8.67 -10.01 20.55
CA VAL A 14 -8.87 -8.90 21.53
C VAL A 14 -8.16 -7.59 21.12
N ARG A 15 -7.11 -7.67 20.30
CA ARG A 15 -6.36 -6.53 19.73
C ARG A 15 -5.85 -6.90 18.34
N GLY A 16 -6.72 -6.86 17.33
CA GLY A 16 -6.39 -7.23 15.96
C GLY A 16 -6.85 -6.18 14.96
N THR A 17 -6.11 -6.06 13.87
CA THR A 17 -6.65 -5.43 12.65
C THR A 17 -7.53 -6.44 11.90
N LEU A 18 -8.48 -5.92 11.11
CA LEU A 18 -9.22 -6.70 10.13
C LEU A 18 -8.24 -7.43 9.21
N GLN A 19 -8.42 -8.73 8.96
CA GLN A 19 -7.51 -9.52 8.13
C GLN A 19 -7.67 -9.23 6.62
N ALA A 20 -7.39 -7.99 6.19
CA ALA A 20 -7.65 -7.49 4.85
C ALA A 20 -7.03 -8.37 3.75
N ILE A 21 -5.76 -8.77 3.90
CA ILE A 21 -5.07 -9.62 2.92
C ILE A 21 -5.76 -10.99 2.79
N GLU A 22 -6.17 -11.60 3.90
CA GLU A 22 -6.86 -12.89 3.86
C GLU A 22 -8.23 -12.75 3.19
N MET A 23 -8.98 -11.69 3.52
CA MET A 23 -10.29 -11.44 2.91
C MET A 23 -10.20 -11.18 1.41
N ILE A 24 -9.18 -10.45 0.96
CA ILE A 24 -8.88 -10.25 -0.46
C ILE A 24 -8.60 -11.61 -1.12
N LYS A 25 -7.70 -12.41 -0.55
CA LYS A 25 -7.32 -13.71 -1.13
C LYS A 25 -8.45 -14.73 -1.17
N LYS A 26 -9.31 -14.74 -0.15
CA LYS A 26 -10.35 -15.75 0.02
C LYS A 26 -11.67 -15.39 -0.66
N TYR A 27 -11.99 -14.10 -0.74
CA TYR A 27 -13.31 -13.63 -1.17
C TYR A 27 -13.27 -12.56 -2.27
N ASP A 28 -12.08 -12.19 -2.78
CA ASP A 28 -11.89 -11.02 -3.65
C ASP A 28 -12.53 -9.73 -3.08
N PHE A 29 -12.49 -9.61 -1.75
CA PHE A 29 -13.09 -8.48 -1.05
C PHE A 29 -12.35 -7.19 -1.42
N ASN A 30 -13.07 -6.11 -1.75
CA ASN A 30 -12.43 -4.82 -1.97
C ASN A 30 -12.11 -4.15 -0.62
N ALA A 31 -10.86 -4.25 -0.18
CA ALA A 31 -10.36 -3.53 0.98
C ALA A 31 -9.29 -2.52 0.57
N ALA A 32 -9.33 -1.36 1.22
CA ALA A 32 -8.30 -0.33 1.15
C ALA A 32 -7.73 -0.10 2.55
N ILE A 33 -6.48 0.34 2.63
CA ILE A 33 -5.82 0.71 3.88
C ILE A 33 -5.48 2.20 3.79
N GLY A 34 -5.90 2.97 4.78
CA GLY A 34 -5.72 4.41 4.81
C GLY A 34 -5.09 4.88 6.12
N ILE A 35 -4.42 6.02 6.03
CA ILE A 35 -3.91 6.72 7.21
C ILE A 35 -5.11 7.41 7.84
N ASN A 36 -5.48 6.99 9.04
CA ASN A 36 -6.64 7.55 9.72
C ASN A 36 -6.29 8.94 10.26
N ASN A 37 -5.25 9.02 11.07
CA ASN A 37 -5.01 10.16 11.92
C ASN A 37 -3.51 10.36 12.17
N VAL A 38 -3.07 11.61 12.21
CA VAL A 38 -1.67 11.99 12.40
C VAL A 38 -1.60 13.28 13.21
N GLY A 39 -0.72 13.31 14.21
CA GLY A 39 -0.37 14.53 14.94
C GLY A 39 -1.44 15.04 15.91
N ASN A 40 -2.33 14.16 16.42
CA ASN A 40 -3.31 14.55 17.43
C ASN A 40 -3.28 13.67 18.68
N ALA A 41 -4.16 13.95 19.65
CA ALA A 41 -4.20 13.28 20.95
C ALA A 41 -4.38 11.74 20.88
N PHE A 42 -4.99 11.21 19.83
CA PHE A 42 -5.19 9.78 19.64
C PHE A 42 -4.05 9.11 18.86
N THR A 43 -3.35 9.87 18.02
CA THR A 43 -2.25 9.36 17.18
C THR A 43 -1.19 10.47 17.06
N PRO A 44 -0.33 10.64 18.08
CA PRO A 44 0.60 11.77 18.13
C PRO A 44 1.78 11.63 17.16
N HIS A 45 1.99 10.43 16.60
CA HIS A 45 3.08 10.09 15.69
C HIS A 45 2.52 9.68 14.32
N GLY A 46 3.38 9.71 13.30
CA GLY A 46 3.05 9.27 11.94
C GLY A 46 3.36 10.32 10.88
N ASN A 47 3.12 9.96 9.63
CA ASN A 47 3.18 10.85 8.48
C ASN A 47 1.96 10.57 7.58
N CYS A 48 1.76 11.37 6.54
CA CYS A 48 0.67 11.18 5.58
C CYS A 48 1.10 10.39 4.33
N ASP A 49 2.19 9.61 4.41
CA ASP A 49 2.71 8.84 3.28
C ASP A 49 2.11 7.42 3.27
N PRO A 50 1.26 7.05 2.29
CA PRO A 50 0.62 5.74 2.23
C PRO A 50 1.62 4.58 2.15
N MET A 51 2.85 4.82 1.66
CA MET A 51 3.89 3.78 1.62
C MET A 51 4.34 3.34 3.02
N SER A 52 4.17 4.17 4.04
CA SER A 52 4.42 3.76 5.42
C SER A 52 3.48 2.64 5.87
N LEU A 53 2.25 2.61 5.34
CA LEU A 53 1.26 1.58 5.64
C LEU A 53 1.57 0.24 4.97
N THR A 54 2.19 0.24 3.79
CA THR A 54 2.53 -1.01 3.10
C THR A 54 3.64 -1.74 3.86
N SER A 55 4.66 -1.01 4.32
CA SER A 55 5.75 -1.56 5.12
C SER A 55 5.25 -2.04 6.49
N LEU A 56 4.42 -1.23 7.17
CA LEU A 56 3.77 -1.62 8.42
C LEU A 56 2.85 -2.84 8.24
N GLY A 57 2.11 -2.88 7.13
CA GLY A 57 1.18 -3.94 6.77
C GLY A 57 1.85 -5.31 6.65
N MET A 58 3.06 -5.37 6.08
CA MET A 58 3.84 -6.63 6.03
C MET A 58 3.98 -7.24 7.43
N GLY A 59 4.38 -6.43 8.40
CA GLY A 59 4.54 -6.84 9.79
C GLY A 59 3.22 -7.16 10.49
N ILE A 60 2.20 -6.32 10.35
CA ILE A 60 0.91 -6.49 11.04
C ILE A 60 0.16 -7.74 10.55
N TYR A 61 0.18 -8.00 9.24
CA TYR A 61 -0.54 -9.13 8.64
C TYR A 61 0.26 -10.44 8.64
N HIS A 62 1.52 -10.42 9.09
CA HIS A 62 2.48 -11.51 8.85
C HIS A 62 2.52 -11.89 7.36
N ALA A 63 2.44 -10.88 6.50
CA ALA A 63 2.55 -11.00 5.05
C ALA A 63 4.04 -11.14 4.72
N GLY A 64 4.39 -12.13 3.90
CA GLY A 64 5.80 -12.42 3.59
C GLY A 64 6.03 -12.88 2.15
N THR A 65 4.97 -12.96 1.34
CA THR A 65 5.05 -13.41 -0.05
C THR A 65 5.04 -12.23 -1.01
N LYS A 66 5.54 -12.46 -2.23
CA LYS A 66 5.50 -11.48 -3.32
C LYS A 66 4.07 -10.97 -3.60
N ALA A 67 3.10 -11.88 -3.60
CA ALA A 67 1.69 -11.57 -3.79
C ALA A 67 1.09 -10.77 -2.62
N ASP A 68 1.56 -10.96 -1.39
CA ASP A 68 1.11 -10.12 -0.27
C ASP A 68 1.54 -8.66 -0.46
N ALA A 69 2.77 -8.45 -0.94
CA ALA A 69 3.28 -7.10 -1.20
C ALA A 69 2.47 -6.41 -2.31
N GLU A 70 2.13 -7.12 -3.39
CA GLU A 70 1.25 -6.61 -4.44
C GLU A 70 -0.12 -6.20 -3.89
N ILE A 71 -0.75 -7.07 -3.09
CA ILE A 71 -2.04 -6.76 -2.43
C ILE A 71 -1.93 -5.53 -1.53
N LEU A 72 -0.84 -5.37 -0.78
CA LEU A 72 -0.65 -4.20 0.08
C LEU A 72 -0.46 -2.92 -0.72
N LEU A 73 0.26 -2.97 -1.84
CA LEU A 73 0.38 -1.83 -2.74
C LEU A 73 -0.98 -1.49 -3.37
N GLU A 74 -1.75 -2.49 -3.81
CA GLU A 74 -3.13 -2.29 -4.31
C GLU A 74 -4.02 -1.61 -3.26
N CYS A 75 -3.93 -2.04 -1.99
CA CYS A 75 -4.72 -1.49 -0.87
C CYS A 75 -4.55 0.01 -0.67
N VAL A 76 -3.39 0.57 -1.02
CA VAL A 76 -3.09 2.01 -0.91
C VAL A 76 -3.15 2.74 -2.25
N SER A 77 -3.49 2.04 -3.34
CA SER A 77 -3.53 2.59 -4.71
C SER A 77 -4.84 2.24 -5.42
N THR A 78 -4.87 1.17 -6.20
CA THR A 78 -5.97 0.80 -7.11
C THR A 78 -7.23 0.38 -6.36
N ARG A 79 -7.12 -0.40 -5.27
CA ARG A 79 -8.26 -0.74 -4.41
C ARG A 79 -8.78 0.47 -3.65
N ALA A 80 -7.89 1.37 -3.22
CA ALA A 80 -8.28 2.65 -2.62
C ALA A 80 -9.07 3.50 -3.61
N ARG A 81 -8.60 3.61 -4.86
CA ARG A 81 -9.28 4.29 -5.96
C ARG A 81 -10.66 3.68 -6.24
N ALA A 82 -10.76 2.35 -6.21
CA ALA A 82 -12.04 1.65 -6.35
C ALA A 82 -12.98 1.87 -5.15
N ALA A 83 -12.45 1.91 -3.93
CA ALA A 83 -13.24 2.16 -2.72
C ALA A 83 -13.87 3.57 -2.69
N ILE A 84 -13.24 4.56 -3.34
CA ILE A 84 -13.78 5.92 -3.49
C ILE A 84 -14.58 6.14 -4.78
N GLY A 85 -14.80 5.09 -5.57
CA GLY A 85 -15.65 5.13 -6.76
C GLY A 85 -15.01 5.72 -8.02
N LEU A 86 -13.68 5.81 -8.10
CA LEU A 86 -12.96 6.37 -9.25
C LEU A 86 -12.50 5.32 -10.29
N ASP A 87 -12.56 4.03 -9.96
CA ASP A 87 -12.26 2.94 -10.89
C ASP A 87 -12.94 1.64 -10.43
N ILE A 88 -13.07 0.68 -11.33
CA ILE A 88 -13.39 -0.72 -11.00
C ILE A 88 -12.15 -1.61 -11.07
N MET A 89 -11.12 -1.20 -11.82
CA MET A 89 -9.90 -1.96 -12.00
C MET A 89 -9.02 -1.87 -10.74
N ARG A 90 -8.60 -3.03 -10.25
CA ARG A 90 -7.78 -3.17 -9.04
C ARG A 90 -6.34 -3.60 -9.32
N ASN A 91 -5.99 -3.82 -10.59
CA ASN A 91 -4.64 -4.26 -10.97
C ASN A 91 -3.66 -3.08 -11.00
N LEU A 92 -2.39 -3.33 -10.69
CA LEU A 92 -1.33 -2.31 -10.66
C LEU A 92 -0.81 -1.90 -12.05
N GLY A 93 -1.34 -2.48 -13.12
CA GLY A 93 -0.94 -2.20 -14.48
C GLY A 93 -1.37 -0.80 -14.92
N MET A 94 -0.50 -0.14 -15.68
CA MET A 94 -0.85 1.09 -16.38
C MET A 94 -1.26 0.74 -17.81
N GLU A 95 -2.40 1.27 -18.26
CA GLU A 95 -2.92 1.03 -19.60
C GLU A 95 -2.82 2.29 -20.46
N MET A 96 -2.47 2.12 -21.74
CA MET A 96 -2.46 3.22 -22.71
C MET A 96 -3.85 3.86 -22.80
N GLY A 97 -3.89 5.19 -22.74
CA GLY A 97 -5.14 5.96 -22.74
C GLY A 97 -5.68 6.26 -21.34
N SER A 98 -5.13 5.67 -20.28
CA SER A 98 -5.44 6.08 -18.90
C SER A 98 -4.88 7.48 -18.59
N PRO A 99 -5.50 8.24 -17.68
CA PRO A 99 -4.93 9.51 -17.21
C PRO A 99 -3.48 9.34 -16.74
N ALA A 100 -2.60 10.25 -17.15
CA ALA A 100 -1.19 10.24 -16.78
C ALA A 100 -1.00 10.76 -15.34
N SER A 101 -1.47 9.97 -14.37
CA SER A 101 -1.38 10.26 -12.94
C SER A 101 -0.70 9.10 -12.23
N PHE A 102 0.60 9.26 -11.93
CA PHE A 102 1.44 8.22 -11.33
C PHE A 102 2.61 8.82 -10.55
N VAL A 103 3.23 7.99 -9.72
CA VAL A 103 4.40 8.36 -8.91
C VAL A 103 5.61 7.56 -9.39
N ILE A 104 6.72 8.25 -9.60
CA ILE A 104 8.01 7.65 -9.90
C ILE A 104 8.86 7.68 -8.62
N PHE A 105 9.41 6.53 -8.23
CA PHE A 105 10.24 6.40 -7.02
C PHE A 105 11.73 6.32 -7.40
N GLY A 106 12.58 7.08 -6.69
CA GLY A 106 14.05 6.95 -6.77
C GLY A 106 14.69 7.45 -8.07
N THR A 107 14.25 8.59 -8.58
CA THR A 107 14.66 9.12 -9.90
C THR A 107 16.11 9.59 -9.99
N ASN A 108 16.81 9.87 -8.88
CA ASN A 108 18.07 10.64 -8.89
C ASN A 108 19.31 9.97 -8.24
N GLY A 109 19.31 8.67 -7.96
CA GLY A 109 20.43 8.01 -7.28
C GLY A 109 21.20 7.00 -8.15
N PRO A 110 22.39 7.32 -8.70
CA PRO A 110 23.26 6.30 -9.26
C PRO A 110 23.78 5.42 -8.10
N GLN A 111 23.72 4.08 -8.25
CA GLN A 111 24.45 3.11 -7.42
C GLN A 111 24.04 2.93 -5.94
N ASN A 112 22.85 3.34 -5.52
CA ASN A 112 22.40 3.13 -4.13
C ASN A 112 21.94 1.68 -3.86
N PHE A 113 22.34 1.13 -2.71
CA PHE A 113 21.88 -0.19 -2.21
C PHE A 113 20.36 -0.27 -1.97
N ARG A 114 19.67 0.87 -2.01
CA ARG A 114 18.22 1.02 -1.95
C ARG A 114 17.60 1.33 -3.31
N ALA A 115 18.17 0.84 -4.41
CA ALA A 115 17.48 0.88 -5.71
C ALA A 115 16.35 -0.16 -5.69
N ARG A 116 15.09 0.29 -5.80
CA ARG A 116 13.90 -0.58 -5.72
C ARG A 116 13.65 -1.13 -7.11
N LYS A 117 13.85 -2.43 -7.29
CA LYS A 117 13.71 -3.12 -8.59
C LYS A 117 12.46 -3.98 -8.67
N SER A 118 11.70 -4.06 -7.57
CA SER A 118 10.50 -4.87 -7.45
C SER A 118 9.45 -4.19 -6.57
N ILE A 119 8.19 -4.60 -6.74
CA ILE A 119 7.08 -4.16 -5.87
C ILE A 119 7.37 -4.50 -4.41
N GLN A 120 8.01 -5.65 -4.16
CA GLN A 120 8.35 -6.06 -2.80
C GLN A 120 9.33 -5.08 -2.14
N GLU A 121 10.40 -4.73 -2.84
CA GLU A 121 11.38 -3.75 -2.34
C GLU A 121 10.74 -2.37 -2.12
N LEU A 122 9.85 -1.95 -3.04
CA LEU A 122 9.10 -0.70 -2.91
C LEU A 122 8.17 -0.70 -1.67
N VAL A 123 7.48 -1.82 -1.42
CA VAL A 123 6.59 -1.99 -0.27
C VAL A 123 7.35 -2.02 1.05
N TYR A 124 8.55 -2.62 1.08
CA TYR A 124 9.38 -2.70 2.27
C TYR A 124 9.96 -1.35 2.65
N ASP A 125 10.44 -0.62 1.66
CA ASP A 125 11.05 0.70 1.82
C ASP A 125 10.94 1.47 0.51
N ALA A 126 9.96 2.38 0.41
CA ALA A 126 9.77 3.19 -0.78
C ALA A 126 10.82 4.29 -0.96
N GLY A 127 11.53 4.64 0.13
CA GLY A 127 12.37 5.82 0.19
C GLY A 127 11.56 7.12 0.23
N VAL A 128 12.30 8.23 0.23
CA VAL A 128 11.72 9.58 0.29
C VAL A 128 11.62 10.21 -1.10
N GLU A 129 12.62 9.94 -1.95
CA GLU A 129 12.73 10.52 -3.30
C GLU A 129 11.62 10.04 -4.22
N ARG A 130 10.77 10.99 -4.65
CA ARG A 130 9.64 10.71 -5.54
C ARG A 130 9.31 11.89 -6.43
N THR A 131 8.88 11.57 -7.65
CA THR A 131 8.31 12.54 -8.60
C THR A 131 6.85 12.18 -8.82
N THR A 132 5.95 13.14 -8.60
CA THR A 132 4.52 12.95 -8.82
C THR A 132 4.10 13.61 -10.12
N ILE A 133 3.56 12.79 -11.03
CA ILE A 133 2.89 13.24 -12.25
C ILE A 133 1.39 13.17 -12.01
N PHE A 134 0.67 14.26 -12.29
CA PHE A 134 -0.78 14.33 -12.22
C PHE A 134 -1.31 14.96 -13.50
N GLU A 135 -2.20 14.25 -14.20
CA GLU A 135 -2.74 14.67 -15.51
C GLU A 135 -1.66 15.10 -16.51
N GLY A 136 -0.55 14.36 -16.54
CA GLY A 136 0.57 14.59 -17.46
C GLY A 136 1.50 15.73 -17.08
N LYS A 137 1.30 16.36 -15.92
CA LYS A 137 2.17 17.43 -15.40
C LYS A 137 2.90 16.97 -14.15
N GLU A 138 4.18 17.30 -14.05
CA GLU A 138 4.90 17.16 -12.80
C GLU A 138 4.39 18.20 -11.79
N VAL A 139 3.95 17.74 -10.62
CA VAL A 139 3.37 18.61 -9.59
C VAL A 139 4.30 18.77 -8.39
N ILE A 140 5.03 17.72 -8.02
CA ILE A 140 5.96 17.71 -6.89
C ILE A 140 7.14 16.80 -7.23
N SER A 141 8.35 17.29 -7.00
CA SER A 141 9.57 16.50 -6.88
C SER A 141 10.15 16.75 -5.50
N SER A 142 10.32 15.69 -4.71
CA SER A 142 10.82 15.71 -3.33
C SER A 142 11.84 14.61 -3.10
#